data_AF-A0A2D4T7Z4-F1
#
_entry.id   AF-A0A2D4T7Z4-F1
#
_cell.length_a   1.000
_cell.length_b   1.000
_cell.length_c   1.000
_cell.angle_alpha   90.00
_cell.angle_beta   90.00
_cell.angle_gamma   90.00
#
_symmetry.space_group_name_H-M   'P 1'
#
loop_
_entity.id
_entity.type
_entity.pdbx_description
1 polymer ?
#
loop_
_entity_poly.entity_id
_entity_poly.type
_entity_poly.pdbx_seq_one_letter_code
_entity_poly.pdbx_strand_id
1 'polypeptide(L)'
;MNARTSAANENDTWGKKMSELDLFGFIGTNRSIFATFFLCGVLMPLGVVIVAYLFRSFPTAIRGGAMVSALIGVVMLTFFSMGSQNAFFMMLTMLSEMAGNGSEAATTFLTSAGMPIGETINPPGWMMALSLIQVVINLVLTVYVFLLAKWDNN
;
A
#
# COMPACT_ATOMS: atom_id res chain seq x y z
N MET A 1 -43.21 -28.49 -12.62
CA MET A 1 -43.21 -27.02 -12.70
C MET A 1 -41.79 -26.57 -12.40
N ASN A 2 -41.02 -26.24 -13.44
CA ASN A 2 -39.56 -26.08 -13.36
C ASN A 2 -39.18 -24.71 -12.82
N ALA A 3 -38.40 -24.66 -11.74
CA ALA A 3 -37.87 -23.45 -11.12
C ALA A 3 -36.71 -22.80 -11.90
N ARG A 4 -36.80 -22.76 -13.24
CA ARG A 4 -35.78 -22.15 -14.13
C ARG A 4 -36.33 -21.01 -14.98
N THR A 5 -37.51 -20.50 -14.67
CA THR A 5 -38.22 -19.54 -15.54
C THR A 5 -38.57 -18.20 -14.89
N SER A 6 -37.87 -17.78 -13.84
CA SER A 6 -38.10 -16.45 -13.22
C SER A 6 -36.87 -15.53 -13.20
N ALA A 7 -35.86 -15.78 -14.01
CA ALA A 7 -34.69 -14.91 -14.13
C ALA A 7 -34.46 -14.34 -15.54
N ALA A 8 -35.51 -14.29 -16.38
CA ALA A 8 -35.47 -13.61 -17.67
C ALA A 8 -36.44 -12.42 -17.63
N ASN A 9 -35.91 -11.24 -17.30
CA ASN A 9 -36.59 -9.96 -17.48
C ASN A 9 -36.18 -9.40 -18.85
N GLU A 10 -37.15 -8.89 -19.62
CA GLU A 10 -37.09 -8.54 -21.05
C GLU A 10 -36.15 -7.38 -21.44
N ASN A 11 -35.28 -6.92 -20.53
CA ASN A 11 -34.27 -5.92 -20.83
C ASN A 11 -32.87 -6.52 -20.61
N ASP A 12 -32.25 -6.93 -21.72
CA ASP A 12 -30.93 -7.57 -21.87
C ASP A 12 -29.77 -6.66 -21.42
N THR A 13 -29.83 -6.19 -20.18
CA THR A 13 -28.77 -5.46 -19.48
C THR A 13 -28.46 -6.22 -18.19
N TRP A 14 -28.08 -7.48 -18.37
CA TRP A 14 -27.28 -8.18 -17.37
C TRP A 14 -26.16 -7.24 -16.95
N GLY A 15 -26.05 -7.03 -15.63
CA GLY A 15 -25.06 -6.17 -14.99
C GLY A 15 -23.78 -6.17 -15.80
N LYS A 16 -23.47 -5.00 -16.37
CA LYS A 16 -22.39 -4.77 -17.33
C LYS A 16 -21.20 -5.63 -16.90
N LYS A 17 -20.94 -6.74 -17.62
CA LYS A 17 -19.82 -7.64 -17.32
C LYS A 17 -18.62 -6.73 -17.07
N MET A 18 -17.92 -6.92 -15.95
CA MET A 18 -16.61 -6.30 -15.76
C MET A 18 -15.85 -6.54 -17.05
N SER A 19 -15.57 -5.47 -17.80
CA SER A 19 -14.79 -5.64 -19.02
C SER A 19 -13.49 -6.27 -18.55
N GLU A 20 -12.96 -7.27 -19.27
CA GLU A 20 -11.65 -7.83 -18.92
C GLU A 20 -10.62 -6.70 -18.72
N LEU A 21 -10.81 -5.58 -19.42
CA LEU A 21 -10.11 -4.32 -19.25
C LEU A 21 -10.12 -3.75 -17.80
N ASP A 22 -11.25 -3.78 -17.09
CA ASP A 22 -11.37 -3.27 -15.72
C ASP A 22 -10.66 -4.20 -14.72
N LEU A 23 -10.69 -5.52 -14.99
CA LEU A 23 -9.95 -6.52 -14.22
C LEU A 23 -8.44 -6.42 -14.46
N PHE A 24 -8.01 -6.24 -15.71
CA PHE A 24 -6.61 -5.98 -16.04
C PHE A 24 -6.13 -4.65 -15.46
N GLY A 25 -6.98 -3.62 -15.45
CA GLY A 25 -6.72 -2.35 -14.77
C GLY A 25 -6.49 -2.54 -13.28
N PHE A 26 -7.37 -3.29 -12.60
CA PHE A 26 -7.23 -3.63 -11.19
C PHE A 26 -5.93 -4.40 -10.89
N ILE A 27 -5.61 -5.44 -11.66
CA ILE A 27 -4.37 -6.22 -11.48
C ILE A 27 -3.14 -5.34 -11.72
N GLY A 28 -3.17 -4.50 -12.75
CA GLY A 28 -2.12 -3.56 -13.08
C GLY A 28 -1.85 -2.56 -11.95
N THR A 29 -2.90 -1.94 -11.42
CA THR A 29 -2.79 -0.98 -10.33
C THR A 29 -2.40 -1.63 -9.00
N ASN A 30 -2.91 -2.84 -8.70
CA ASN A 30 -2.47 -3.59 -7.52
C ASN A 30 -0.98 -3.92 -7.57
N ARG A 31 -0.50 -4.37 -8.74
CA ARG A 31 0.92 -4.64 -8.95
C ARG A 31 1.75 -3.37 -8.82
N SER A 32 1.28 -2.23 -9.33
CA SER A 32 2.01 -0.97 -9.18
C SER A 32 2.03 -0.51 -7.72
N ILE A 33 0.91 -0.58 -7.00
CA ILE A 33 0.84 -0.22 -5.57
C ILE A 33 1.81 -1.08 -4.76
N PHE A 34 1.80 -2.40 -4.98
CA PHE A 34 2.72 -3.32 -4.32
C PHE A 34 4.19 -3.03 -4.66
N ALA A 35 4.51 -2.86 -5.95
CA ALA A 35 5.86 -2.57 -6.39
C ALA A 35 6.38 -1.26 -5.79
N THR A 36 5.55 -0.21 -5.75
CA THR A 36 5.93 1.07 -5.15
C THR A 36 6.06 0.96 -3.64
N PHE A 37 5.16 0.23 -2.96
CA PHE A 37 5.29 -0.02 -1.52
C PHE A 37 6.60 -0.72 -1.17
N PHE A 38 6.93 -1.77 -1.91
CA PHE A 38 8.14 -2.54 -1.70
C PHE A 38 9.40 -1.73 -2.02
N LEU A 39 9.44 -1.06 -3.18
CA LEU A 39 10.57 -0.22 -3.59
C LEU A 39 10.80 0.92 -2.60
N CYS A 40 9.77 1.70 -2.26
CA CYS A 40 9.92 2.82 -1.35
C CYS A 40 10.22 2.36 0.08
N GLY A 41 9.60 1.25 0.53
CA GLY A 41 9.82 0.67 1.86
C GLY A 41 11.23 0.12 2.06
N VAL A 42 11.87 -0.42 1.01
CA VAL A 42 13.24 -0.98 1.10
C VAL A 42 14.31 0.03 0.73
N LEU A 43 14.12 0.81 -0.34
CA LEU A 43 15.15 1.72 -0.83
C LEU A 43 15.35 2.93 0.09
N MET A 44 14.28 3.44 0.72
CA MET A 44 14.44 4.65 1.54
C MET A 44 15.28 4.39 2.80
N PRO A 45 15.03 3.36 3.64
CA PRO A 45 15.90 3.07 4.78
C PRO A 45 17.36 2.85 4.38
N LEU A 46 17.58 2.19 3.24
CA LEU A 46 18.92 1.97 2.70
C LEU A 46 19.58 3.31 2.30
N GLY A 47 18.83 4.21 1.65
CA GLY A 47 19.27 5.56 1.34
C GLY A 47 19.63 6.38 2.59
N VAL A 48 18.82 6.31 3.66
CA VAL A 48 19.10 6.97 4.94
C VAL A 48 20.45 6.50 5.52
N VAL A 49 20.71 5.20 5.51
CA VAL A 49 21.98 4.63 6.00
C VAL A 49 23.16 5.07 5.12
N ILE A 50 23.02 5.05 3.79
CA ILE A 50 24.06 5.53 2.87
C ILE A 50 24.39 7.00 3.11
N VAL A 51 23.37 7.87 3.19
CA VAL A 51 23.59 9.30 3.42
C VAL A 51 24.26 9.51 4.77
N ALA A 52 23.82 8.82 5.82
CA ALA A 52 24.47 8.93 7.12
C ALA A 52 25.94 8.47 7.10
N TYR A 53 26.24 7.40 6.38
CA TYR A 53 27.62 6.93 6.18
C TYR A 53 28.47 7.98 5.44
N LEU A 54 27.95 8.57 4.35
CA LEU A 54 28.66 9.60 3.59
C LEU A 54 28.93 10.86 4.43
N PHE A 55 28.01 11.19 5.33
CA PHE A 55 28.11 12.39 6.16
C PHE A 55 28.85 12.17 7.50
N ARG A 56 29.32 10.95 7.78
CA ARG A 56 29.88 10.56 9.10
C ARG A 56 31.07 11.40 9.56
N SER A 57 31.92 11.83 8.62
CA SER A 57 33.15 12.57 8.90
C SER A 57 32.94 14.08 9.04
N PHE A 58 31.73 14.58 8.83
CA PHE A 58 31.43 16.01 8.94
C PHE A 58 31.10 16.43 10.38
N PRO A 59 31.25 17.73 10.69
CA PRO A 59 30.80 18.29 11.96
C PRO A 59 29.31 18.02 12.24
N THR A 60 28.95 17.93 13.51
CA THR A 60 27.59 17.62 13.98
C THR A 60 26.52 18.53 13.38
N ALA A 61 26.84 19.81 13.13
CA ALA A 61 25.90 20.75 12.50
C ALA A 61 25.48 20.31 11.08
N ILE A 62 26.44 19.84 10.26
CA ILE A 62 26.18 19.39 8.89
C ILE A 62 25.45 18.03 8.91
N ARG A 63 25.86 17.12 9.81
CA ARG A 63 25.16 15.85 10.05
C ARG A 63 23.71 16.06 10.50
N GLY A 64 23.47 17.06 11.35
CA GLY A 64 22.14 17.47 11.79
C GLY A 64 21.28 17.99 10.64
N GLY A 65 21.85 18.81 9.75
CA GLY A 65 21.14 19.26 8.54
C GLY A 65 20.73 18.10 7.61
N ALA A 66 21.66 17.16 7.36
CA ALA A 66 21.37 15.97 6.57
C ALA A 66 20.34 15.04 7.24
N MET A 67 20.39 14.92 8.57
CA MET A 67 19.40 14.18 9.37
C MET A 67 18.00 14.79 9.22
N VAL A 68 17.84 16.11 9.34
CA VAL A 68 16.54 16.77 9.18
C VAL A 68 15.97 16.54 7.78
N SER A 69 16.81 16.62 6.74
CA SER A 69 16.41 16.27 5.37
C SER A 69 15.93 14.82 5.25
N ALA A 70 16.65 13.87 5.84
CA ALA A 70 16.26 12.47 5.88
C ALA A 70 14.94 12.24 6.63
N LEU A 71 14.72 12.93 7.76
CA LEU A 71 13.47 12.86 8.53
C LEU A 71 12.27 13.38 7.72
N ILE A 72 12.43 14.47 6.95
CA ILE A 72 11.38 14.95 6.04
C ILE A 72 11.05 13.85 5.01
N GLY A 73 12.06 13.17 4.46
CA GLY A 73 11.87 12.02 3.60
C GLY A 73 11.03 10.92 4.25
N VAL A 74 11.39 10.50 5.47
CA VAL A 74 10.66 9.46 6.23
C VAL A 74 9.19 9.85 6.44
N VAL A 75 8.91 11.12 6.74
CA VAL A 75 7.53 11.63 6.88
C VAL A 75 6.79 11.57 5.56
N MET A 76 7.41 11.99 4.45
CA MET A 76 6.79 11.92 3.11
C MET A 76 6.48 10.48 2.69
N LEU A 77 7.39 9.53 2.99
CA LEU A 77 7.14 8.11 2.75
C LEU A 77 5.92 7.62 3.52
N THR A 78 5.76 8.06 4.77
CA THR A 78 4.62 7.68 5.61
C THR A 78 3.30 8.08 4.96
N PHE A 79 3.17 9.33 4.53
CA PHE A 79 1.97 9.81 3.83
C PHE A 79 1.74 9.07 2.51
N PHE A 80 2.81 8.82 1.76
CA PHE A 80 2.73 8.09 0.50
C PHE A 80 2.23 6.65 0.71
N SER A 81 2.75 5.96 1.72
CA SER A 81 2.30 4.62 2.12
C SER A 81 0.83 4.63 2.56
N MET A 82 0.42 5.57 3.41
CA MET A 82 -0.99 5.67 3.82
C MET A 82 -1.92 5.91 2.63
N GLY A 83 -1.57 6.82 1.72
CA GLY A 83 -2.34 7.06 0.50
C GLY A 83 -2.45 5.83 -0.41
N SER A 84 -1.34 5.09 -0.56
CA SER A 84 -1.28 3.87 -1.35
C SER A 84 -2.10 2.72 -0.74
N GLN A 85 -2.09 2.58 0.60
CA GLN A 85 -2.95 1.62 1.31
C GLN A 85 -4.43 1.97 1.12
N ASN A 86 -4.79 3.24 1.27
CA ASN A 86 -6.17 3.68 1.05
C ASN A 86 -6.64 3.44 -0.38
N ALA A 87 -5.80 3.71 -1.39
CA ALA A 87 -6.10 3.42 -2.79
C ALA A 87 -6.35 1.92 -3.04
N PHE A 88 -5.53 1.06 -2.42
CA PHE A 88 -5.69 -0.39 -2.49
C PHE A 88 -7.05 -0.85 -1.91
N PHE A 89 -7.42 -0.38 -0.72
CA PHE A 89 -8.69 -0.76 -0.08
C PHE A 89 -9.92 -0.18 -0.80
N MET A 90 -9.82 1.00 -1.40
CA MET A 90 -10.88 1.53 -2.27
C MET A 90 -11.08 0.65 -3.51
N MET A 91 -10.00 0.19 -4.14
CA MET A 91 -10.09 -0.73 -5.28
C MET A 91 -10.70 -2.08 -4.88
N LEU A 92 -10.33 -2.61 -3.72
CA LEU A 92 -10.94 -3.83 -3.18
C LEU A 92 -12.44 -3.65 -2.91
N THR A 93 -12.85 -2.50 -2.37
CA THR A 93 -14.25 -2.16 -2.15
C THR A 93 -15.03 -2.09 -3.46
N MET A 94 -14.49 -1.42 -4.49
CA MET A 94 -15.11 -1.40 -5.83
C MET A 94 -15.29 -2.82 -6.38
N LEU A 95 -14.28 -3.67 -6.22
CA LEU A 95 -14.36 -5.06 -6.67
C LEU A 95 -15.40 -5.86 -5.88
N SER A 96 -15.55 -5.60 -4.58
CA SER A 96 -16.60 -6.18 -3.72
C SER A 96 -18.02 -5.74 -4.10
N GLU A 97 -18.25 -4.45 -4.33
CA GLU A 97 -19.53 -3.93 -4.79
C GLU A 97 -19.93 -4.53 -6.14
N MET A 98 -18.98 -4.68 -7.05
CA MET A 98 -19.24 -5.30 -8.35
C MET A 98 -19.54 -6.79 -8.28
N ALA A 99 -18.90 -7.52 -7.37
CA ALA A 99 -19.25 -8.91 -7.09
C ALA A 99 -20.68 -9.00 -6.51
N GLY A 100 -21.05 -8.09 -5.60
CA GLY A 100 -22.42 -7.96 -5.10
C GLY A 100 -23.46 -7.63 -6.18
N ASN A 101 -23.05 -6.91 -7.23
CA ASN A 101 -23.88 -6.58 -8.39
C ASN A 101 -23.93 -7.69 -9.48
N GLY A 102 -23.36 -8.88 -9.22
CA GLY A 102 -23.49 -10.06 -10.09
C GLY A 102 -22.29 -10.34 -11.02
N SER A 103 -21.14 -9.70 -10.81
CA SER A 103 -19.92 -10.02 -11.59
C SER A 103 -19.30 -11.35 -11.15
N GLU A 104 -19.36 -12.38 -12.00
CA GLU A 104 -18.75 -13.70 -11.75
C GLU A 104 -17.22 -13.64 -11.59
N ALA A 105 -16.53 -12.80 -12.38
CA ALA A 105 -15.09 -12.67 -12.31
C ALA A 105 -14.63 -12.04 -10.98
N ALA A 106 -15.32 -10.98 -10.53
CA ALA A 106 -15.04 -10.35 -9.24
C ALA A 106 -15.40 -11.28 -8.08
N THR A 107 -16.52 -12.00 -8.18
CA THR A 107 -16.94 -13.00 -7.19
C THR A 107 -15.90 -14.12 -7.05
N THR A 108 -15.42 -14.65 -8.18
CA THR A 108 -14.38 -15.69 -8.19
C THR A 108 -13.09 -15.19 -7.58
N PHE A 109 -12.67 -13.97 -7.93
CA PHE A 109 -11.45 -13.36 -7.40
C PHE A 109 -11.54 -13.16 -5.87
N LEU A 110 -12.61 -12.55 -5.36
CA LEU A 110 -12.79 -12.33 -3.91
C LEU A 110 -12.93 -13.63 -3.13
N THR A 111 -13.70 -14.59 -3.65
CA THR A 111 -13.89 -15.90 -3.01
C THR A 111 -12.55 -16.65 -2.94
N SER A 112 -11.73 -16.59 -4.00
CA SER A 112 -10.40 -17.20 -4.01
C SER A 112 -9.43 -16.55 -3.00
N ALA A 113 -9.63 -15.26 -2.72
CA ALA A 113 -8.84 -14.49 -1.76
C ALA A 113 -9.44 -14.49 -0.35
N GLY A 114 -10.57 -15.17 -0.12
CA GLY A 114 -11.26 -15.20 1.18
C GLY A 114 -11.84 -13.85 1.62
N MET A 115 -12.17 -12.97 0.67
CA MET A 115 -12.67 -11.62 0.95
C MET A 115 -14.21 -11.54 0.83
N PRO A 116 -14.87 -10.66 1.63
CA PRO A 116 -16.32 -10.51 1.61
C PRO A 116 -16.81 -9.90 0.29
N ILE A 117 -18.03 -10.28 -0.11
CA ILE A 117 -18.68 -9.89 -1.37
C ILE A 117 -19.82 -8.92 -1.07
N GLY A 118 -19.89 -7.82 -1.82
CA GLY A 118 -20.94 -6.80 -1.67
C GLY A 118 -20.78 -5.90 -0.45
N GLU A 119 -19.63 -5.94 0.22
CA GLU A 119 -19.36 -5.18 1.45
C GLU A 119 -18.12 -4.30 1.31
N THR A 120 -18.09 -3.19 2.04
CA THR A 120 -16.89 -2.33 2.10
C THR A 120 -15.73 -3.09 2.75
N ILE A 121 -14.60 -3.16 2.05
CA ILE A 121 -13.40 -3.81 2.56
C ILE A 121 -12.55 -2.77 3.29
N ASN A 122 -12.58 -2.85 4.62
CA ASN A 122 -11.82 -1.95 5.48
C ASN A 122 -10.39 -2.46 5.72
N PRO A 123 -9.41 -1.55 5.87
CA PRO A 123 -8.07 -1.92 6.28
C PRO A 123 -8.08 -2.64 7.65
N PRO A 124 -7.36 -3.78 7.79
CA PRO A 124 -7.18 -4.43 9.07
C PRO A 124 -6.52 -3.51 10.10
N GLY A 125 -7.02 -3.49 11.33
CA GLY A 125 -6.49 -2.63 12.40
C GLY A 125 -5.00 -2.85 12.73
N TRP A 126 -4.49 -4.07 12.50
CA TRP A 126 -3.07 -4.37 12.69
C TRP A 126 -2.16 -3.67 11.66
N MET A 127 -2.65 -3.37 10.44
CA MET A 127 -1.87 -2.64 9.44
C MET A 127 -1.61 -1.20 9.89
N MET A 128 -2.60 -0.58 10.54
CA MET A 128 -2.44 0.75 11.15
C MET A 128 -1.45 0.72 12.31
N ALA A 129 -1.50 -0.31 13.17
CA ALA A 129 -0.56 -0.46 14.27
C ALA A 129 0.89 -0.67 13.78
N LEU A 130 1.10 -1.58 12.81
CA LEU A 130 2.43 -1.86 12.26
C LEU A 130 3.00 -0.66 11.51
N SER A 131 2.17 0.10 10.77
CA SER A 131 2.63 1.30 10.09
C SER A 131 3.08 2.37 11.07
N LEU A 132 2.37 2.59 12.18
CA LEU A 132 2.78 3.53 13.23
C LEU A 132 4.09 3.09 13.90
N ILE A 133 4.23 1.81 14.22
CA ILE A 133 5.47 1.23 14.77
C ILE A 133 6.63 1.45 13.79
N GLN A 134 6.42 1.20 12.50
CA GLN A 134 7.43 1.39 11.46
C GLN A 134 7.89 2.86 11.37
N VAL A 135 6.97 3.83 11.49
CA VAL A 135 7.33 5.26 11.50
C VAL A 135 8.23 5.57 12.70
N VAL A 136 7.85 5.13 13.89
CA VAL A 136 8.63 5.35 15.12
C VAL A 136 10.03 4.75 14.99
N ILE A 137 10.14 3.51 14.49
CA ILE A 137 11.42 2.85 14.25
C ILE A 137 12.29 3.66 13.28
N ASN A 138 11.73 4.11 12.15
CA ASN A 138 12.49 4.89 11.16
C ASN A 138 12.95 6.25 11.70
N LEU A 139 12.13 6.92 12.52
CA LEU A 139 12.51 8.17 13.18
C LEU A 139 13.68 7.95 14.14
N VAL A 140 13.57 6.97 15.04
CA VAL A 140 14.60 6.65 16.02
C VAL A 140 15.90 6.20 15.35
N LEU A 141 15.81 5.33 14.34
CA LEU A 141 16.96 4.87 13.58
C LEU A 141 17.63 6.02 12.82
N THR A 142 16.88 6.93 12.21
CA THR A 142 17.47 8.06 11.49
C THR A 142 18.26 8.95 12.44
N VAL A 143 17.70 9.29 13.61
CA VAL A 143 18.43 10.07 14.64
C VAL A 143 19.68 9.31 15.12
N TYR A 144 19.53 8.02 15.44
CA TYR A 144 20.63 7.20 15.91
C TYR A 144 21.77 7.13 14.89
N VAL A 145 21.46 6.79 13.63
CA VAL A 145 22.47 6.57 12.59
C VAL A 145 23.18 7.88 12.22
N PHE A 146 22.49 9.01 12.23
CA PHE A 146 23.10 10.31 11.90
C PHE A 146 23.90 10.93 13.04
N LEU A 147 23.51 10.77 14.30
CA LEU A 147 24.14 11.50 15.42
C LEU A 147 24.88 10.61 16.41
N LEU A 148 24.42 9.38 16.64
CA LEU A 148 24.87 8.52 17.74
C LEU A 148 25.69 7.32 17.29
N ALA A 149 25.53 6.87 16.05
CA ALA A 149 26.26 5.73 15.52
C ALA A 149 27.76 6.02 15.52
N LYS A 150 28.50 5.15 16.22
CA LYS A 150 29.95 5.06 16.13
C LYS A 150 30.26 4.23 14.89
N TRP A 151 30.52 4.90 13.79
CA TRP A 151 31.06 4.28 12.60
C TRP A 151 32.51 3.90 12.93
N ASP A 152 32.90 2.62 12.77
CA ASP A 152 34.26 2.19 13.10
C ASP A 152 35.30 3.13 12.46
N ASN A 153 36.13 3.72 13.32
CA ASN A 153 37.22 4.60 12.96
C ASN A 153 38.41 3.73 12.56
N ASN A 154 38.54 3.45 11.27
CA ASN A 154 39.83 3.07 10.68
C ASN A 154 40.43 4.30 10.01
#